data_AF-A0A942FUX8-F1
#
_entry.id   AF-A0A942FUX8-F1
#
_cell.length_a   1.000
_cell.length_b   1.000
_cell.length_c   1.000
_cell.angle_alpha   90.00
_cell.angle_beta   90.00
_cell.angle_gamma   90.00
#
_symmetry.space_group_name_H-M   'P 1'
#
loop_
_entity.id
_entity.type
_entity.pdbx_description
1 polymer ?
#
loop_
_entity_poly.entity_id
_entity_poly.type
_entity_poly.pdbx_seq_one_letter_code
_entity_poly.pdbx_strand_id
1 'polypeptide(L)' 'METERSAEISALFDGELGEREAPGALRAARHDPSAWRAYSLIGASLRGEPVGTGDLTDRVMARLAEEPVVLAPRQLVA' A
#
# COMPACT_ATOMS: atom_id res chain seq x y z
N MET A 1 14.03 -15.41 -4.84
CA MET A 1 12.95 -15.05 -3.90
C MET A 1 12.90 -13.55 -3.62
N GLU A 2 13.97 -12.86 -3.19
CA GLU A 2 13.95 -11.38 -3.00
C GLU A 2 13.62 -10.61 -4.29
N THR A 3 14.24 -10.98 -5.42
CA THR A 3 13.99 -10.36 -6.73
C THR A 3 12.56 -10.54 -7.23
N GLU A 4 11.95 -11.68 -6.92
CA GLU A 4 10.58 -12.00 -7.32
C GLU A 4 9.57 -11.16 -6.53
N ARG A 5 9.84 -10.95 -5.24
CA ARG A 5 9.02 -10.09 -4.36
C ARG A 5 9.08 -8.61 -4.77
N SER A 6 10.26 -8.09 -5.10
CA SER A 6 10.38 -6.71 -5.60
C SER A 6 9.66 -6.52 -6.94
N ALA A 7 9.65 -7.55 -7.79
CA ALA A 7 8.92 -7.50 -9.06
C ALA A 7 7.40 -7.43 -8.86
N GLU A 8 6.84 -8.21 -7.92
CA GLU A 8 5.41 -8.13 -7.58
C GLU A 8 5.00 -6.76 -7.06
N ILE A 9 5.84 -6.12 -6.22
CA ILE A 9 5.58 -4.77 -5.71
C ILE A 9 5.63 -3.75 -6.86
N SER A 10 6.60 -3.87 -7.78
CA SER A 10 6.67 -2.99 -8.97
C SER A 10 5.40 -3.12 -9.83
N ALA A 11 5.01 -4.35 -10.18
CA ALA A 11 3.82 -4.62 -10.98
C ALA A 11 2.53 -4.08 -10.32
N LEU A 12 2.47 -4.08 -8.98
CA LEU A 12 1.38 -3.45 -8.24
C LEU A 12 1.34 -1.92 -8.43
N PHE A 13 2.50 -1.24 -8.41
CA PHE A 13 2.59 0.21 -8.66
C PHE A 13 2.25 0.58 -10.10
N ASP A 14 2.62 -0.27 -11.05
CA ASP A 14 2.39 -0.06 -12.48
C ASP A 14 0.95 -0.42 -12.91
N GLY A 15 0.17 -1.04 -12.02
CA GLY A 15 -1.22 -1.44 -12.30
C GLY A 15 -1.33 -2.67 -13.21
N GLU A 16 -0.28 -3.47 -13.29
CA GLU A 16 -0.18 -4.64 -14.18
C GLU A 16 -0.77 -5.92 -13.58
N LEU A 17 -1.06 -5.92 -12.27
CA LEU A 17 -1.64 -7.07 -11.58
C LEU A 17 -3.16 -7.15 -11.75
N GLY A 18 -3.65 -8.35 -12.04
CA GLY A 18 -5.09 -8.61 -12.03
C GLY A 18 -5.68 -8.64 -10.62
N GLU A 19 -7.02 -8.58 -10.52
CA GLU A 19 -7.76 -8.55 -9.24
C GLU A 19 -7.41 -9.70 -8.28
N ARG A 20 -7.04 -10.86 -8.82
CA ARG A 20 -6.68 -12.05 -8.04
C ARG A 20 -5.24 -12.02 -7.53
N GLU A 21 -4.37 -11.27 -8.20
CA GLU A 21 -2.92 -11.21 -7.94
C GLU A 21 -2.59 -10.07 -6.98
N ALA A 22 -3.28 -8.94 -7.12
CA ALA A 22 -3.08 -7.75 -6.30
C ALA A 22 -3.11 -8.01 -4.77
N PRO A 23 -4.01 -8.85 -4.22
CA PRO A 23 -3.99 -9.17 -2.79
C PRO A 23 -2.72 -9.89 -2.33
N GLY A 24 -2.10 -10.68 -3.21
CA GLY A 24 -0.83 -11.35 -2.95
C GLY A 24 0.33 -10.35 -2.84
N ALA A 25 0.46 -9.50 -3.85
CA ALA A 25 1.48 -8.45 -3.89
C ALA A 25 1.33 -7.45 -2.73
N LEU A 26 0.10 -7.09 -2.34
CA LEU A 26 -0.16 -6.25 -1.17
C LEU A 26 0.33 -6.90 0.13
N ARG A 27 0.12 -8.21 0.31
CA ARG A 27 0.66 -8.94 1.47
C ARG A 27 2.17 -8.94 1.45
N ALA A 28 2.79 -9.15 0.29
CA ALA A 28 4.23 -9.08 0.13
C ALA A 28 4.79 -7.70 0.50
N ALA A 29 4.16 -6.63 0.02
CA ALA A 29 4.53 -5.23 0.32
C ALA A 29 4.48 -4.92 1.82
N ARG A 30 3.51 -5.48 2.57
CA ARG A 30 3.45 -5.31 4.03
C ARG A 30 4.67 -5.85 4.76
N HIS A 31 5.35 -6.84 4.20
CA HIS A 31 6.56 -7.42 4.76
C HIS A 31 7.84 -6.69 4.30
N ASP A 32 7.73 -5.75 3.37
CA ASP A 32 8.85 -4.96 2.85
C ASP A 32 8.49 -3.46 2.71
N PRO A 33 8.42 -2.71 3.84
CA PRO A 33 8.10 -1.29 3.83
C PRO A 33 9.14 -0.43 3.10
N SER A 34 10.40 -0.88 3.01
CA SER A 34 11.46 -0.12 2.35
C SER A 34 11.30 -0.19 0.83
N ALA A 35 11.01 -1.36 0.27
CA ALA A 35 10.68 -1.51 -1.14
C ALA A 35 9.43 -0.71 -1.51
N TRP A 36 8.36 -0.81 -0.72
CA TRP A 36 7.14 -0.02 -0.92
C TRP A 36 7.41 1.48 -0.98
N ARG A 37 8.23 2.00 -0.05
CA ARG A 37 8.61 3.41 0.00
C ARG A 37 9.47 3.81 -1.20
N ALA A 38 10.42 2.97 -1.61
CA ALA A 38 11.28 3.25 -2.75
C ALA A 38 10.49 3.35 -4.06
N TYR A 39 9.63 2.38 -4.36
CA TYR A 39 8.80 2.41 -5.57
C TYR A 39 7.79 3.57 -5.57
N SER A 40 7.20 3.89 -4.41
CA SER A 40 6.36 5.09 -4.26
C SER A 40 7.12 6.38 -4.60
N LEU A 41 8.34 6.53 -4.08
CA LEU A 41 9.19 7.70 -4.28
C LEU A 41 9.62 7.85 -5.75
N ILE A 42 10.00 6.75 -6.39
CA ILE A 42 10.33 6.72 -7.82
C ILE A 42 9.12 7.17 -8.63
N GLY A 43 7.95 6.57 -8.40
CA GLY A 43 6.72 6.91 -9.13
C GLY A 43 6.33 8.38 -8.96
N ALA A 44 6.36 8.91 -7.74
CA ALA A 44 6.10 10.32 -7.47
C ALA A 44 7.10 11.23 -8.19
N SER A 45 8.38 10.88 -8.17
CA SER A 45 9.44 11.65 -8.85
C SER A 45 9.26 11.66 -10.37
N LEU A 46 8.92 10.52 -10.98
CA LEU A 46 8.67 10.40 -12.42
C LEU A 46 7.46 11.22 -12.88
N ARG A 47 6.43 11.35 -12.04
CA ARG A 47 5.23 12.16 -12.32
C ARG A 47 5.38 13.64 -11.94
N GLY A 48 6.52 14.04 -11.36
CA GLY A 48 6.72 15.41 -10.86
C GLY A 48 5.85 15.75 -9.67
N GLU A 49 5.39 14.74 -8.92
CA GLU A 49 4.60 14.93 -7.70
C GLU A 49 5.48 15.48 -6.57
N PRO A 50 4.94 16.34 -5.70
CA PRO A 50 5.65 16.79 -4.52
C PRO A 50 5.98 15.61 -3.60
N VAL A 51 7.25 15.27 -3.49
CA VAL A 51 7.75 14.29 -2.52
C VAL A 51 7.97 14.99 -1.19
N GLY A 52 6.92 14.96 -0.35
CA GLY A 52 6.95 15.57 0.97
C GLY A 52 7.95 14.88 1.90
N THR A 53 8.68 15.67 2.69
CA THR A 53 9.55 15.21 3.79
C THR A 53 8.80 15.10 5.12
N GLY A 54 7.47 15.17 5.08
CA GLY A 54 6.62 15.22 6.26
C GLY A 54 6.29 13.85 6.86
N ASP A 55 5.66 13.90 8.03
CA ASP A 55 5.18 12.78 8.84
C ASP A 55 3.73 12.40 8.49
N LEU A 56 3.28 12.67 7.26
CA LEU A 56 1.87 12.50 6.87
C LEU A 56 1.38 11.08 7.12
N THR A 57 2.15 10.07 6.70
CA THR A 57 1.81 8.66 6.92
C THR A 57 1.67 8.37 8.41
N ASP A 58 2.62 8.82 9.24
CA ASP A 58 2.58 8.57 10.69
C ASP A 58 1.37 9.22 11.34
N ARG A 59 1.05 10.47 10.97
CA ARG A 59 -0.12 11.20 11.46
C ARG A 59 -1.43 10.55 11.04
N VAL A 60 -1.53 10.09 9.79
CA VAL A 60 -2.71 9.38 9.29
C VAL A 60 -2.87 8.06 10.05
N MET A 61 -1.81 7.27 10.16
CA MET A 61 -1.86 5.98 10.85
C MET A 61 -2.16 6.13 12.35
N ALA A 62 -1.66 7.17 13.01
CA ALA A 62 -1.98 7.48 14.40
C ALA A 62 -3.48 7.76 14.58
N ARG A 63 -4.09 8.55 13.69
CA ARG A 63 -5.53 8.84 13.74
C ARG A 63 -6.38 7.62 13.40
N LEU A 64 -5.98 6.83 12.40
CA LEU A 64 -6.65 5.57 12.07
C LEU A 64 -6.65 4.58 13.24
N ALA A 65 -5.61 4.57 14.07
CA ALA A 65 -5.54 3.72 15.25
C ALA A 65 -6.53 4.14 16.36
N GLU A 66 -6.97 5.40 16.36
CA GLU A 66 -7.99 5.92 17.28
C GLU A 66 -9.42 5.68 16.75
N GLU A 67 -9.57 5.35 15.47
CA GLU A 67 -10.87 5.11 14.86
C GLU A 67 -11.42 3.74 15.27
N PRO A 68 -12.71 3.66 15.65
CA PRO A 68 -13.34 2.38 15.92
C PRO A 68 -13.34 1.55 14.63
N VAL A 69 -12.82 0.33 14.68
CA VAL A 69 -12.95 -0.64 13.58
C VAL A 69 -14.43 -0.99 13.45
N VAL A 70 -15.14 -0.28 12.58
CA VAL A 70 -16.50 -0.64 12.18
C VAL A 70 -16.38 -1.87 11.29
N LEU A 71 -16.42 -3.05 11.90
CA LEU A 71 -16.78 -4.26 11.18
C LEU A 71 -18.20 -4.01 10.65
N ALA A 72 -18.30 -3.65 9.37
CA ALA A 72 -19.57 -3.38 8.68
C ALA A 72 -20.65 -4.39 9.12
N PRO A 73 -21.91 -3.96 9.26
CA PRO A 73 -22.93 -4.80 9.86
C PRO A 73 -22.98 -6.16 9.15
N ARG A 74 -22.87 -7.24 9.95
CA ARG A 74 -23.38 -8.55 9.54
C ARG A 74 -24.80 -8.29 9.07
N GLN A 75 -25.12 -8.67 7.83
CA GLN A 75 -26.44 -8.45 7.24
C GLN A 75 -27.51 -8.69 8.31
N LEU A 76 -28.22 -7.64 8.70
CA LEU A 76 -29.39 -7.77 9.55
C LEU A 76 -30.47 -8.33 8.63
N VAL A 77 -30.49 -9.65 8.46
CA VAL A 77 -31.56 -10.34 7.75
C VAL A 77 -32.80 -10.20 8.64
N ALA A 78 -33.79 -9.45 8.15
CA ALA A 78 -35.12 -9.37 8.73
C ALA A 78 -35.92 -10.64 8.40
#